data_AF-A0A426X4V0-F1
#
_entry.id   AF-A0A426X4V0-F1
#
_cell.length_a   1.000
_cell.length_b   1.000
_cell.length_c   1.000
_cell.angle_alpha   90.00
_cell.angle_beta   90.00
_cell.angle_gamma   90.00
#
_symmetry.space_group_name_H-M   'P 1'
#
loop_
_entity.id
_entity.type
_entity.pdbx_description
1 polymer ?
#
loop_
_entity_poly.entity_id
_entity_poly.type
_entity_poly.pdbx_seq_one_letter_code
_entity_poly.pdbx_strand_id
1 'polypeptide(L)'
;MRVIVPLQAVVQGRGGLVLGSLIPCALFYFFQLYIRRDRPSSSASNLPELAAMPRSLSRGLLSPRGASGPARLSSRGASVARDDDNPDYVGLKRCAEDPYHHSSNPHGLMQLGLAENWLSLDMIRDWLVSNVKEPLLLDEEGELSIHGLATYQPYDGLMDLKMAVAEFMGQVMQGSVSFHPSQIVLTAGATPAVETLSFCLADPGNAFLVPSPYYPG
;
A
#
# COMPACT_ATOMS: atom_id res chain seq x y z
N MET A 1 -4.73 -3.25 -30.00
CA MET A 1 -4.48 -2.15 -29.04
C MET A 1 -5.83 -1.59 -28.62
N ARG A 2 -6.22 -1.75 -27.35
CA ARG A 2 -7.44 -1.14 -26.80
C ARG A 2 -7.03 0.11 -26.02
N VAL A 3 -7.71 1.21 -26.29
CA VAL A 3 -7.56 2.45 -25.54
C VAL A 3 -8.65 2.47 -24.49
N ILE A 4 -8.24 2.48 -23.23
CA ILE A 4 -9.13 2.60 -22.09
C ILE A 4 -9.19 4.09 -21.75
N VAL A 5 -10.37 4.66 -21.91
CA VAL A 5 -10.66 6.02 -21.46
C VAL A 5 -11.22 5.88 -20.05
N PRO A 6 -10.46 6.18 -18.98
CA PRO A 6 -11.09 6.46 -17.70
C PRO A 6 -11.94 7.71 -17.93
N LEU A 7 -13.25 7.52 -18.10
CA LEU A 7 -14.17 8.60 -18.38
C LEU A 7 -14.04 9.65 -17.27
N GLN A 8 -13.54 10.82 -17.68
CA GLN A 8 -13.63 12.13 -17.02
C GLN A 8 -13.36 12.15 -15.52
N ALA A 9 -12.31 12.89 -15.13
CA ALA A 9 -12.23 13.52 -13.82
C ALA A 9 -13.60 14.14 -13.48
N VAL A 10 -14.27 13.50 -12.52
CA VAL A 10 -15.62 13.83 -12.09
C VAL A 10 -15.53 15.09 -11.24
N VAL A 11 -15.60 16.24 -11.91
CA VAL A 11 -16.09 17.49 -11.31
C VAL A 11 -17.63 17.50 -11.26
N GLN A 12 -18.32 16.46 -11.77
CA GLN A 12 -19.76 16.25 -11.57
C GLN A 12 -20.13 14.77 -11.78
N GLY A 13 -20.50 14.06 -10.70
CA GLY A 13 -21.15 12.74 -10.72
C GLY A 13 -20.28 11.47 -10.87
N ARG A 14 -20.13 10.71 -9.77
CA ARG A 14 -19.66 9.30 -9.72
C ARG A 14 -18.24 9.02 -10.24
N GLY A 15 -17.22 9.37 -9.44
CA GLY A 15 -15.83 8.96 -9.67
C GLY A 15 -15.18 8.56 -8.35
N GLY A 16 -14.59 7.36 -8.30
CA GLY A 16 -13.90 6.85 -7.12
C GLY A 16 -12.72 7.75 -6.74
N LEU A 17 -12.65 8.12 -5.47
CA LEU A 17 -11.59 8.94 -4.90
C LEU A 17 -10.64 8.00 -4.15
N VAL A 18 -9.35 8.08 -4.43
CA VAL A 18 -8.32 7.26 -3.78
C VAL A 18 -7.63 8.11 -2.71
N LEU A 19 -7.95 7.88 -1.44
CA LEU A 19 -7.19 8.42 -0.31
C LEU A 19 -6.47 7.27 0.40
N GLY A 20 -5.15 7.34 0.46
CA GLY A 20 -4.33 6.44 1.24
C GLY A 20 -4.03 7.02 2.62
N SER A 21 -4.28 6.24 3.67
CA SER A 21 -3.61 6.41 4.95
C SER A 21 -2.42 5.46 5.03
N LEU A 22 -1.26 6.02 5.40
CA LEU A 22 -0.11 5.24 5.85
C LEU A 22 -0.39 4.78 7.29
N ILE A 23 0.16 3.61 7.65
CA ILE A 23 0.11 2.95 8.98
C ILE A 23 -1.06 1.95 9.08
N PRO A 24 -0.85 0.68 8.65
CA PRO A 24 -0.36 -0.34 9.60
C PRO A 24 0.55 -1.45 9.01
N CYS A 25 0.96 -1.40 7.73
CA CYS A 25 1.69 -2.50 7.10
C CYS A 25 3.09 -2.76 7.69
N ALA A 26 3.77 -1.74 8.22
CA ALA A 26 5.10 -1.90 8.79
C ALA A 26 5.10 -2.76 10.07
N LEU A 27 4.06 -2.64 10.91
CA LEU A 27 3.95 -3.41 12.15
C LEU A 27 3.72 -4.90 11.88
N PHE A 28 2.92 -5.24 10.87
CA PHE A 28 2.65 -6.63 10.50
C PHE A 28 3.91 -7.39 10.08
N TYR A 29 4.78 -6.77 9.27
CA TYR A 29 6.04 -7.40 8.85
C TYR A 29 7.07 -7.49 9.99
N PHE A 30 7.09 -6.50 10.91
CA PHE A 30 7.93 -6.56 12.10
C PHE A 30 7.53 -7.73 13.02
N PHE A 31 6.23 -7.95 13.25
CA PHE A 31 5.75 -9.06 14.07
C PHE A 31 6.02 -10.43 13.43
N GLN A 32 5.86 -10.57 12.10
CA GLN A 32 6.21 -11.83 11.42
C GLN A 32 7.70 -12.18 11.51
N LEU A 33 8.58 -11.17 11.42
CA LEU A 33 10.04 -11.36 11.56
C LEU A 33 10.43 -11.71 12.99
N TYR A 34 9.82 -11.09 13.99
CA TYR A 34 10.04 -11.39 15.40
C TYR A 34 9.61 -12.82 15.75
N ILE A 35 8.39 -13.22 15.38
CA ILE A 35 7.84 -14.57 15.67
C ILE A 35 8.63 -15.67 14.95
N ARG A 36 9.19 -15.39 13.76
CA ARG A 36 10.06 -16.35 13.05
C ARG A 36 11.41 -16.56 13.71
N ARG A 37 11.94 -15.55 14.40
CA ARG A 37 13.25 -15.60 15.05
C ARG A 37 13.23 -16.40 16.36
N ASP A 38 12.09 -16.40 17.05
CA ASP A 38 11.95 -17.03 18.37
C ASP A 38 11.24 -18.40 18.35
N ARG A 39 11.12 -19.05 17.19
CA ARG A 39 10.63 -20.45 17.15
C ARG A 39 11.71 -21.41 17.67
N PRO A 40 11.46 -22.16 18.76
CA PRO A 40 12.35 -23.26 19.14
C PRO A 40 12.24 -24.37 18.09
N SER A 41 13.37 -24.94 17.70
CA SER A 41 13.47 -26.00 16.69
C SER A 41 12.75 -27.26 17.17
N SER A 42 11.50 -27.47 16.77
CA SER A 42 10.83 -28.75 16.98
C SER A 42 11.14 -29.71 15.82
N SER A 43 11.60 -30.89 16.23
CA SER A 43 11.99 -32.04 15.41
C SER A 43 10.90 -32.48 14.44
N ALA A 44 11.31 -32.77 13.20
CA ALA A 44 10.49 -33.34 12.15
C ALA A 44 9.81 -34.64 12.60
N SER A 45 8.48 -34.69 12.53
CA SER A 45 7.70 -35.93 12.55
C SER A 45 7.09 -36.20 11.18
N ASN A 46 7.37 -37.40 10.69
CA ASN A 46 6.94 -37.93 9.39
C ASN A 46 5.41 -38.06 9.31
N LEU A 47 4.81 -37.59 8.21
CA LEU A 47 3.44 -37.91 7.79
C LEU A 47 3.44 -38.33 6.31
N PRO A 48 2.65 -39.34 5.91
CA PRO A 48 2.83 -40.08 4.67
C PRO A 48 2.27 -39.34 3.44
N GLU A 49 2.94 -39.61 2.32
CA GLU A 49 2.74 -39.07 0.97
C GLU A 49 1.34 -39.40 0.42
N LEU A 50 0.48 -38.37 0.29
CA LEU A 50 -0.78 -38.48 -0.46
C LEU A 50 -0.56 -38.10 -1.93
N ALA A 51 -1.11 -38.94 -2.80
CA ALA A 51 -0.88 -39.00 -4.25
C ALA A 51 -0.97 -37.65 -4.99
N ALA A 52 -0.05 -37.48 -5.95
CA ALA A 52 0.09 -36.30 -6.79
C ALA A 52 -1.13 -36.08 -7.71
N MET A 53 -1.88 -35.00 -7.48
CA MET A 53 -2.78 -34.46 -8.50
C MET A 53 -1.96 -33.80 -9.64
N PRO A 54 -2.33 -33.97 -10.91
CA PRO A 54 -1.57 -33.40 -12.02
C PRO A 54 -1.74 -31.88 -12.03
N ARG A 55 -0.64 -31.16 -11.73
CA ARG A 55 -0.61 -29.71 -11.76
C ARG A 55 -0.50 -29.22 -13.22
N SER A 56 -1.30 -28.20 -13.52
CA SER A 56 -1.37 -27.43 -14.76
C SER A 56 -0.01 -27.20 -15.45
N LEU A 57 0.01 -27.37 -16.78
CA LEU A 57 1.13 -27.15 -17.70
C LEU A 57 1.49 -25.67 -17.85
N SER A 58 1.78 -24.98 -16.76
CA SER A 58 2.45 -23.69 -16.80
C SER A 58 3.95 -23.93 -16.99
N ARG A 59 4.32 -24.00 -18.27
CA ARG A 59 5.68 -23.96 -18.86
C ARG A 59 6.82 -23.85 -17.85
N GLY A 60 7.58 -24.94 -17.74
CA GLY A 60 8.85 -25.00 -17.02
C GLY A 60 9.88 -24.04 -17.61
N LEU A 61 10.11 -22.94 -16.91
CA LEU A 61 11.43 -22.30 -16.90
C LEU A 61 12.24 -23.02 -15.81
N LEU A 62 12.85 -24.14 -16.18
CA LEU A 62 13.97 -24.71 -15.44
C LEU A 62 15.04 -23.62 -15.36
N SER A 63 15.13 -22.97 -14.20
CA SER A 63 16.25 -22.09 -13.88
C SER A 63 17.54 -22.91 -14.02
N PRO A 64 18.54 -22.46 -14.78
CA PRO A 64 19.84 -23.12 -14.79
C PRO A 64 20.51 -22.81 -13.46
N ARG A 65 20.15 -23.55 -12.41
CA ARG A 65 20.91 -23.63 -11.16
C ARG A 65 22.19 -24.42 -11.42
N GLY A 66 23.09 -23.85 -12.21
CA GLY A 66 24.51 -24.18 -12.17
C GLY A 66 25.13 -23.46 -10.97
N ALA A 67 25.82 -24.20 -10.11
CA ALA A 67 26.35 -23.73 -8.82
C ALA A 67 27.51 -22.70 -8.91
N SER A 68 27.62 -21.89 -9.97
CA SER A 68 28.68 -20.89 -10.14
C SER A 68 28.31 -19.69 -11.02
N GLY A 69 27.04 -19.50 -11.38
CA GLY A 69 26.60 -18.32 -12.14
C GLY A 69 26.11 -17.18 -11.24
N PRO A 70 26.38 -15.89 -11.55
CA PRO A 70 25.76 -14.79 -10.83
C PRO A 70 24.23 -14.88 -10.92
N ALA A 71 23.55 -14.62 -9.81
CA ALA A 71 22.10 -14.60 -9.76
C ALA A 71 21.55 -13.60 -10.78
N ARG A 72 20.74 -14.05 -11.72
CA ARG A 72 20.12 -13.18 -12.74
C ARG A 72 18.81 -12.63 -12.21
N LEU A 73 18.69 -11.31 -12.18
CA LEU A 73 17.42 -10.63 -11.88
C LEU A 73 16.41 -10.89 -13.00
N SER A 74 15.12 -10.78 -12.69
CA SER A 74 14.07 -10.69 -13.71
C SER A 74 14.28 -9.43 -14.57
N SER A 75 13.66 -9.35 -15.75
CA SER A 75 13.73 -8.14 -16.58
C SER A 75 13.24 -6.88 -15.82
N ARG A 76 12.18 -7.02 -15.02
CA ARG A 76 11.67 -5.95 -14.13
C ARG A 76 12.65 -5.60 -13.01
N GLY A 77 13.28 -6.60 -12.38
CA GLY A 77 14.29 -6.35 -11.35
C GLY A 77 15.55 -5.68 -11.92
N ALA A 78 15.96 -6.09 -13.12
CA ALA A 78 17.12 -5.55 -13.80
C ALA A 78 16.94 -4.11 -14.31
N SER A 79 15.70 -3.67 -14.58
CA SER A 79 15.43 -2.28 -14.97
C SER A 79 15.50 -1.32 -13.78
N VAL A 80 15.04 -1.74 -12.60
CA VAL A 80 15.04 -0.93 -11.38
C VAL A 80 16.41 -0.91 -10.70
N ALA A 81 17.21 -1.97 -10.83
CA ALA A 81 18.54 -2.06 -10.22
C ALA A 81 19.60 -1.15 -10.87
N ARG A 82 19.24 -0.40 -11.92
CA ARG A 82 20.14 0.60 -12.53
C ARG A 82 20.09 1.87 -11.68
N ASP A 83 21.23 2.53 -11.51
CA ASP A 83 21.26 3.85 -10.86
C ASP A 83 20.34 4.81 -11.60
N ASP A 84 19.37 5.33 -10.86
CA ASP A 84 18.30 6.18 -11.40
C ASP A 84 18.79 7.63 -11.37
N ASP A 85 19.57 8.02 -12.39
CA ASP A 85 19.97 9.42 -12.65
C ASP A 85 18.78 10.24 -13.21
N ASN A 86 17.58 10.06 -12.65
CA ASN A 86 16.42 10.81 -13.08
C ASN A 86 16.56 12.28 -12.62
N PRO A 87 16.57 13.25 -13.56
CA PRO A 87 16.73 14.67 -13.25
C PRO A 87 15.64 15.21 -12.30
N ASP A 88 14.45 14.59 -12.27
CA ASP A 88 13.33 15.01 -11.45
C ASP A 88 13.62 14.91 -9.94
N TYR A 89 14.52 14.00 -9.53
CA TYR A 89 14.86 13.79 -8.12
C TYR A 89 16.09 14.56 -7.63
N VAL A 90 16.79 15.30 -8.52
CA VAL A 90 17.99 16.05 -8.15
C VAL A 90 17.70 17.09 -7.08
N GLY A 91 16.56 17.79 -7.20
CA GLY A 91 16.12 18.77 -6.20
C GLY A 91 15.83 18.12 -4.85
N LEU A 92 15.11 16.99 -4.86
CA LEU A 92 14.77 16.24 -3.65
C LEU A 92 16.03 15.75 -2.92
N LYS A 93 17.00 15.21 -3.67
CA LYS A 93 18.28 14.75 -3.12
C LYS A 93 19.07 15.88 -2.46
N ARG A 94 19.18 17.04 -3.12
CA ARG A 94 19.86 18.21 -2.55
C ARG A 94 19.18 18.71 -1.28
N CYS A 95 17.84 18.79 -1.26
CA CYS A 95 17.10 19.16 -0.05
C CYS A 95 17.34 18.18 1.11
N ALA A 96 17.55 16.89 0.83
CA ALA A 96 17.89 15.90 1.85
C ALA A 96 19.32 16.02 2.38
N GLU A 97 20.27 16.43 1.52
CA GLU A 97 21.68 16.63 1.87
C GLU A 97 21.92 17.92 2.67
N ASP A 98 21.18 19.00 2.39
CA ASP A 98 21.28 20.30 3.05
C ASP A 98 19.90 20.85 3.45
N PRO A 99 19.22 20.24 4.45
CA PRO A 99 17.88 20.65 4.83
C PRO A 99 17.90 21.98 5.59
N TYR A 100 16.96 22.86 5.25
CA TYR A 100 16.70 24.09 6.00
C TYR A 100 16.30 23.80 7.45
N HIS A 101 16.87 24.55 8.39
CA HIS A 101 16.41 24.58 9.77
C HIS A 101 16.57 26.00 10.35
N HIS A 102 15.51 26.53 10.96
CA HIS A 102 15.45 27.94 11.38
C HIS A 102 16.61 28.40 12.28
N SER A 103 17.16 27.54 13.13
CA SER A 103 18.27 27.88 14.05
C SER A 103 19.62 27.23 13.66
N SER A 104 19.67 25.92 13.50
CA SER A 104 20.91 25.19 13.14
C SER A 104 21.37 25.33 11.69
N ASN A 105 20.47 25.59 10.72
CA ASN A 105 20.83 25.72 9.31
C ASN A 105 19.90 26.69 8.55
N PRO A 106 19.95 28.01 8.85
CA PRO A 106 19.06 28.98 8.24
C PRO A 106 19.33 29.20 6.74
N HIS A 107 20.45 28.69 6.22
CA HIS A 107 20.83 28.77 4.81
C HIS A 107 20.58 27.47 4.03
N GLY A 108 20.08 26.42 4.69
CA GLY A 108 19.73 25.17 4.02
C GLY A 108 18.53 25.31 3.07
N LEU A 109 18.28 24.26 2.30
CA LEU A 109 17.24 24.20 1.29
C LEU A 109 15.87 23.88 1.91
N MET A 110 14.87 24.69 1.58
CA MET A 110 13.49 24.48 1.99
C MET A 110 12.79 23.47 1.08
N GLN A 111 12.16 22.46 1.68
CA GLN A 111 11.36 21.48 0.94
C GLN A 111 9.99 22.07 0.58
N LEU A 112 9.75 22.29 -0.71
CA LEU A 112 8.48 22.79 -1.26
C LEU A 112 7.92 21.89 -2.38
N GLY A 113 8.57 20.75 -2.65
CA GLY A 113 8.23 19.82 -3.72
C GLY A 113 7.43 18.58 -3.29
N LEU A 114 7.25 18.34 -1.99
CA LEU A 114 6.45 17.22 -1.46
C LEU A 114 5.03 17.68 -1.13
N ALA A 115 4.04 16.92 -1.61
CA ALA A 115 2.63 17.17 -1.33
C ALA A 115 2.22 16.53 0.01
N GLU A 116 2.61 17.14 1.12
CA GLU A 116 2.30 16.67 2.47
C GLU A 116 1.40 17.67 3.21
N ASN A 117 0.42 17.16 3.95
CA ASN A 117 -0.45 17.99 4.78
C ASN A 117 -0.07 17.88 6.26
N TRP A 118 0.55 18.94 6.78
CA TRP A 118 0.95 19.06 8.18
C TRP A 118 -0.03 19.86 9.03
N LEU A 119 -1.02 20.50 8.41
CA LEU A 119 -1.86 21.55 9.03
C LEU A 119 -2.90 21.02 10.02
N SER A 120 -3.19 19.72 10.01
CA SER A 120 -4.23 19.10 10.85
C SER A 120 -3.70 18.00 11.77
N LEU A 121 -2.37 17.89 11.89
CA LEU A 121 -1.74 16.83 12.68
C LEU A 121 -1.99 17.01 14.19
N ASP A 122 -2.13 18.24 14.65
CA ASP A 122 -2.52 18.59 16.01
C ASP A 122 -3.92 18.05 16.34
N MET A 123 -4.90 18.26 15.46
CA MET A 123 -6.26 17.75 15.63
C MET A 123 -6.29 16.22 15.72
N ILE A 124 -5.54 15.53 14.86
CA ILE A 124 -5.44 14.06 14.87
C ILE A 124 -4.78 13.59 16.18
N ARG A 125 -3.69 14.25 16.59
CA ARG A 125 -2.99 13.94 17.84
C ARG A 125 -3.90 14.09 19.05
N ASP A 126 -4.62 15.20 19.16
CA ASP A 126 -5.48 15.48 20.30
C ASP A 126 -6.64 14.48 20.37
N TRP A 127 -7.19 14.10 19.21
CA TRP A 127 -8.18 13.04 19.12
C TRP A 127 -7.63 11.69 19.58
N LEU A 128 -6.43 11.30 19.11
CA LEU A 128 -5.79 10.04 19.50
C LEU A 128 -5.56 9.99 21.02
N VAL A 129 -4.98 11.05 21.61
CA VAL A 129 -4.74 11.09 23.07
C VAL A 129 -6.05 10.99 23.87
N SER A 130 -7.13 11.59 23.37
CA SER A 130 -8.41 11.62 24.07
C SER A 130 -9.17 10.29 23.98
N ASN A 131 -9.04 9.57 22.86
CA ASN A 131 -9.89 8.43 22.51
C ASN A 131 -9.16 7.07 22.52
N VAL A 132 -7.85 7.05 22.23
CA VAL A 132 -7.02 5.84 22.28
C VAL A 132 -6.50 5.68 23.70
N LYS A 133 -7.37 5.22 24.60
CA LYS A 133 -6.97 4.74 25.93
C LYS A 133 -6.55 3.27 25.86
N GLU A 134 -5.86 2.80 26.89
CA GLU A 134 -5.42 1.41 27.10
C GLU A 134 -6.46 0.29 26.80
N PRO A 135 -7.80 0.49 26.88
CA PRO A 135 -8.77 -0.56 26.59
C PRO A 135 -8.75 -1.15 25.17
N LEU A 136 -8.20 -0.47 24.15
CA LEU A 136 -8.07 -1.03 22.80
C LEU A 136 -7.20 -2.30 22.75
N LEU A 137 -6.39 -2.54 23.78
CA LEU A 137 -5.54 -3.72 23.94
C LEU A 137 -6.09 -4.75 24.96
N LEU A 138 -7.17 -4.42 25.67
CA LEU A 138 -7.63 -5.18 26.85
C LEU A 138 -8.95 -5.93 26.65
N ASP A 139 -9.63 -5.73 25.52
CA ASP A 139 -10.81 -6.51 25.19
C ASP A 139 -10.33 -7.84 24.58
N GLU A 140 -10.36 -8.93 25.33
CA GLU A 140 -9.78 -10.23 24.92
C GLU A 140 -10.72 -11.00 23.96
N GLU A 141 -12.03 -10.74 23.99
CA GLU A 141 -13.02 -11.53 23.25
C GLU A 141 -13.67 -10.84 22.02
N GLY A 142 -13.40 -9.56 21.76
CA GLY A 142 -14.00 -8.81 20.63
C GLY A 142 -13.34 -9.07 19.27
N GLU A 143 -14.05 -8.85 18.15
CA GLU A 143 -13.44 -8.90 16.79
C GLU A 143 -12.36 -7.84 16.56
N LEU A 144 -12.43 -6.73 17.30
CA LEU A 144 -11.43 -5.65 17.31
C LEU A 144 -10.36 -5.84 18.39
N SER A 145 -10.36 -6.97 19.10
CA SER A 145 -9.28 -7.36 20.02
C SER A 145 -7.96 -7.56 19.29
N ILE A 146 -6.85 -7.60 20.02
CA ILE A 146 -5.55 -7.99 19.44
C ILE A 146 -5.64 -9.37 18.77
N HIS A 147 -6.34 -10.32 19.40
CA HIS A 147 -6.53 -11.65 18.83
C HIS A 147 -7.36 -11.61 17.55
N GLY A 148 -8.46 -10.86 17.52
CA GLY A 148 -9.31 -10.68 16.35
C GLY A 148 -8.59 -9.98 15.20
N LEU A 149 -7.83 -8.92 15.49
CA LEU A 149 -7.02 -8.20 14.51
C LEU A 149 -5.84 -9.04 13.99
N ALA A 150 -5.19 -9.84 14.84
CA ALA A 150 -4.08 -10.70 14.42
C ALA A 150 -4.55 -11.88 13.57
N THR A 151 -5.77 -12.37 13.80
CA THR A 151 -6.41 -13.44 13.03
C THR A 151 -7.28 -12.90 11.88
N TYR A 152 -7.30 -11.60 11.66
CA TYR A 152 -8.02 -10.97 10.56
C TYR A 152 -7.55 -11.53 9.20
N GLN A 153 -8.49 -12.04 8.40
CA GLN A 153 -8.25 -12.68 7.10
C GLN A 153 -8.89 -12.02 5.88
N PRO A 154 -10.04 -11.30 5.97
CA PRO A 154 -10.65 -10.73 4.77
C PRO A 154 -9.67 -9.88 3.96
N TYR A 155 -9.62 -10.14 2.65
CA TYR A 155 -8.63 -9.52 1.76
C TYR A 155 -9.00 -8.10 1.34
N ASP A 156 -10.26 -7.71 1.54
CA ASP A 156 -10.84 -6.47 1.03
C ASP A 156 -11.04 -5.39 2.10
N GLY A 157 -10.76 -5.67 3.38
CA GLY A 157 -10.82 -4.69 4.47
C GLY A 157 -11.87 -4.99 5.55
N LEU A 158 -11.62 -4.52 6.78
CA LEU A 158 -12.53 -4.69 7.92
C LEU A 158 -13.85 -3.98 7.61
N MET A 159 -14.99 -4.64 7.87
CA MET A 159 -16.29 -4.05 7.54
C MET A 159 -16.52 -2.74 8.29
N ASP A 160 -16.14 -2.66 9.57
CA ASP A 160 -16.23 -1.44 10.37
C ASP A 160 -15.45 -0.28 9.74
N LEU A 161 -14.25 -0.56 9.25
CA LEU A 161 -13.43 0.43 8.56
C LEU A 161 -14.06 0.84 7.22
N LYS A 162 -14.65 -0.09 6.46
CA LYS A 162 -15.38 0.24 5.22
C LYS A 162 -16.60 1.11 5.50
N MET A 163 -17.35 0.84 6.56
CA MET A 163 -18.49 1.68 6.98
C MET A 163 -18.03 3.09 7.34
N ALA A 164 -16.99 3.21 8.16
CA ALA A 164 -16.42 4.52 8.52
C ALA A 164 -15.90 5.30 7.30
N VAL A 165 -15.23 4.63 6.37
CA VAL A 165 -14.77 5.24 5.10
C VAL A 165 -15.96 5.67 4.24
N ALA A 166 -16.99 4.83 4.10
CA ALA A 166 -18.19 5.17 3.32
C ALA A 166 -18.89 6.41 3.87
N GLU A 167 -19.04 6.50 5.19
CA GLU A 167 -19.65 7.65 5.86
C GLU A 167 -18.79 8.91 5.69
N PHE A 168 -17.47 8.81 5.94
CA PHE A 168 -16.55 9.92 5.78
C PHE A 168 -16.55 10.46 4.34
N MET A 169 -16.52 9.58 3.34
CA MET A 169 -16.62 10.00 1.93
C MET A 169 -17.97 10.65 1.63
N GLY A 170 -19.06 10.15 2.21
CA GLY A 170 -20.37 10.79 2.12
C GLY A 170 -20.37 12.23 2.68
N GLN A 171 -19.73 12.43 3.84
CA GLN A 171 -19.59 13.76 4.46
C GLN A 171 -18.72 14.71 3.63
N VAL A 172 -17.56 14.24 3.13
CA VAL A 172 -16.68 15.01 2.24
C VAL A 172 -17.42 15.45 0.97
N MET A 173 -18.27 14.57 0.44
CA MET A 173 -19.11 14.86 -0.72
C MET A 173 -20.40 15.61 -0.37
N GLN A 174 -20.53 16.11 0.86
CA GLN A 174 -21.68 16.90 1.36
C GLN A 174 -23.03 16.18 1.16
N GLY A 175 -23.03 14.85 1.26
CA GLY A 175 -24.23 14.01 1.05
C GLY A 175 -24.73 13.94 -0.39
N SER A 176 -23.99 14.49 -1.37
CA SER A 176 -24.38 14.45 -2.79
C SER A 176 -24.34 13.04 -3.40
N VAL A 177 -23.57 12.13 -2.78
CA VAL A 177 -23.45 10.72 -3.16
C VAL A 177 -23.37 9.84 -1.91
N SER A 178 -23.81 8.59 -2.05
CA SER A 178 -23.64 7.55 -1.03
C SER A 178 -22.75 6.42 -1.53
N PHE A 179 -22.00 5.82 -0.61
CA PHE A 179 -21.08 4.72 -0.90
C PHE A 179 -21.56 3.48 -0.15
N HIS A 180 -21.70 2.35 -0.86
CA HIS A 180 -22.09 1.10 -0.21
C HIS A 180 -20.82 0.40 0.34
N PRO A 181 -20.74 0.10 1.65
CA PRO A 181 -19.52 -0.48 2.25
C PRO A 181 -19.05 -1.78 1.59
N SER A 182 -19.97 -2.64 1.13
CA SER A 182 -19.60 -3.88 0.42
C SER A 182 -18.95 -3.68 -0.95
N GLN A 183 -18.95 -2.46 -1.50
CA GLN A 183 -18.31 -2.10 -2.76
C GLN A 183 -16.95 -1.41 -2.53
N ILE A 184 -16.51 -1.27 -1.27
CA ILE A 184 -15.23 -0.68 -0.91
C ILE A 184 -14.21 -1.78 -0.71
N VAL A 185 -13.08 -1.66 -1.40
CA VAL A 185 -11.89 -2.49 -1.22
C VAL A 185 -10.77 -1.63 -0.66
N LEU A 186 -10.27 -1.99 0.52
CA LEU A 186 -9.15 -1.31 1.15
C LEU A 186 -7.83 -1.81 0.58
N THR A 187 -6.90 -0.88 0.36
CA THR A 187 -5.57 -1.16 -0.21
C THR A 187 -4.51 -0.44 0.62
N ALA A 188 -3.25 -0.82 0.44
CA ALA A 188 -2.11 -0.20 1.14
C ALA A 188 -1.75 1.17 0.52
N GLY A 189 -2.72 2.09 0.54
CA GLY A 189 -2.59 3.43 -0.02
C GLY A 189 -3.01 3.54 -1.48
N ALA A 190 -2.81 4.73 -2.05
CA ALA A 190 -3.32 5.04 -3.38
C ALA A 190 -2.57 4.33 -4.52
N THR A 191 -1.26 4.19 -4.38
CA THR A 191 -0.40 3.59 -5.42
C THR A 191 -0.80 2.14 -5.74
N PRO A 192 -0.94 1.23 -4.75
CA PRO A 192 -1.40 -0.12 -5.04
C PRO A 192 -2.86 -0.18 -5.53
N ALA A 193 -3.71 0.78 -5.16
CA ALA A 193 -5.07 0.86 -5.67
C ALA A 193 -5.09 1.09 -7.18
N VAL A 194 -4.33 2.08 -7.65
CA VAL A 194 -4.19 2.41 -9.07
C VAL A 194 -3.53 1.26 -9.85
N GLU A 195 -2.49 0.63 -9.28
CA GLU A 195 -1.85 -0.55 -9.87
C GLU A 195 -2.83 -1.72 -10.01
N THR A 196 -3.57 -2.03 -8.95
CA THR A 196 -4.58 -3.11 -8.95
C THR A 196 -5.66 -2.85 -9.99
N LEU A 197 -6.19 -1.61 -10.05
CA LEU A 197 -7.15 -1.21 -11.08
C LEU A 197 -6.59 -1.39 -12.49
N SER A 198 -5.32 -1.07 -12.69
CA SER A 198 -4.65 -1.26 -14.00
C SER A 198 -4.62 -2.74 -14.39
N PHE A 199 -4.31 -3.64 -13.45
CA PHE A 199 -4.37 -5.09 -13.69
C PHE A 199 -5.79 -5.61 -13.94
N CYS A 200 -6.81 -5.04 -13.31
CA CYS A 200 -8.20 -5.47 -13.48
C CYS A 200 -8.81 -5.00 -14.82
N LEU A 201 -8.39 -3.83 -15.32
CA LEU A 201 -9.04 -3.18 -16.47
C LEU A 201 -8.29 -3.38 -17.79
N ALA A 202 -7.01 -3.74 -17.76
CA ALA A 202 -6.15 -3.74 -18.94
C ALA A 202 -5.23 -4.96 -19.02
N ASP A 203 -5.08 -5.49 -20.23
CA ASP A 203 -4.05 -6.47 -20.56
C ASP A 203 -2.74 -5.79 -21.02
N PRO A 204 -1.59 -6.47 -20.92
CA PRO A 204 -0.34 -5.98 -21.52
C PRO A 204 -0.51 -5.54 -22.99
N GLY A 205 -0.08 -4.31 -23.30
CA GLY A 205 -0.24 -3.69 -24.62
C GLY A 205 -1.52 -2.88 -24.82
N ASN A 206 -2.39 -2.79 -23.81
CA ASN A 206 -3.45 -1.77 -23.73
C ASN A 206 -2.87 -0.44 -23.23
N ALA A 207 -3.64 0.65 -23.36
CA ALA A 207 -3.22 1.98 -22.93
C ALA A 207 -4.35 2.71 -22.19
N PHE A 208 -3.99 3.54 -21.20
CA PHE A 208 -4.88 4.45 -20.50
C PHE A 208 -4.71 5.89 -21.01
N LEU A 209 -5.80 6.65 -21.10
CA LEU A 209 -5.72 8.10 -21.31
C LEU A 209 -5.58 8.83 -19.97
N VAL A 210 -4.57 9.68 -19.85
CA VAL A 210 -4.31 10.50 -18.66
C VAL A 210 -4.19 11.98 -19.09
N PRO A 211 -5.05 12.89 -18.61
CA PRO A 211 -4.96 14.31 -18.93
C PRO A 211 -3.65 14.93 -18.42
N SER A 212 -3.06 15.86 -19.18
CA SER A 212 -1.85 16.59 -18.75
C SER A 212 -2.19 17.99 -18.21
N PRO A 213 -1.44 18.49 -17.20
CA PRO A 213 -0.42 17.80 -16.41
C PRO A 213 -1.03 16.76 -15.44
N TYR A 214 -0.27 15.71 -15.13
CA TYR A 214 -0.70 14.64 -14.20
C TYR A 214 0.37 14.33 -13.15
N TYR A 215 -0.03 13.57 -12.14
CA TYR A 215 0.87 13.05 -11.11
C TYR A 215 1.91 12.10 -11.72
N PRO A 216 3.22 12.34 -11.54
CA PRO A 216 4.27 11.62 -12.27
C PRO A 216 4.49 10.15 -11.86
N GLY A 217 3.94 9.71 -10.73
CA GLY A 217 4.14 8.34 -10.22
C GLY A 217 2.99 7.38 -10.47
#